data_AF-K2D802-F1
#
_entry.id   AF-K2D802-F1
#
_cell.length_a   1.000
_cell.length_b   1.000
_cell.length_c   1.000
_cell.angle_alpha   90.00
_cell.angle_beta   90.00
_cell.angle_gamma   90.00
#
_symmetry.space_group_name_H-M   'P 1'
#
loop_
_entity.id
_entity.type
_entity.pdbx_description
1 polymer ?
#
loop_
_entity_poly.entity_id
_entity_poly.type
_entity_poly.pdbx_seq_one_letter_code
_entity_poly.pdbx_strand_id
1 'polypeptide(L)'
;MKNYVLYHDDADGYASALAALLFFRDEAIYIPVQYNQEFPNQITLDNETNIYILDFSYSRDILDNIYSLVNKLVVIDHHDTAKDQFQDVVYFIFDNTKAGCILSWKYFHNDKKIPYIFDLVADRDLWKFYLSDTKAFDLGMRNTGKYS
;
A
#
# COMPACT_ATOMS: atom_id res chain seq x y z
N MET A 1 -17.67 -9.64 -6.54
CA MET A 1 -16.87 -8.76 -5.66
C MET A 1 -15.98 -7.90 -6.54
N LYS A 2 -15.97 -6.58 -6.32
CA LYS A 2 -15.09 -5.62 -7.01
C LYS A 2 -13.91 -5.31 -6.09
N ASN A 3 -12.68 -5.46 -6.59
CA ASN A 3 -11.48 -5.16 -5.81
C ASN A 3 -10.88 -3.83 -6.26
N TYR A 4 -10.61 -2.94 -5.31
CA TYR A 4 -9.90 -1.68 -5.53
C TYR A 4 -8.64 -1.66 -4.68
N VAL A 5 -7.52 -1.28 -5.29
CA VAL A 5 -6.21 -1.14 -4.65
C VAL A 5 -5.81 0.33 -4.76
N LEU A 6 -5.92 1.05 -3.66
CA LEU A 6 -5.45 2.42 -3.52
C LEU A 6 -4.04 2.35 -2.97
N TYR A 7 -3.10 3.09 -3.55
CA TYR A 7 -1.70 3.05 -3.12
C TYR A 7 -1.05 4.42 -3.18
N HIS A 8 -0.05 4.66 -2.33
CA HIS A 8 0.66 5.93 -2.34
C HIS A 8 1.42 6.12 -3.67
N ASP A 9 1.36 7.32 -4.24
CA ASP A 9 1.99 7.63 -5.52
C ASP A 9 3.47 8.01 -5.35
N ASP A 10 4.23 7.04 -4.86
CA ASP A 10 5.67 7.08 -4.59
C ASP A 10 6.31 5.68 -4.78
N ALA A 11 7.62 5.56 -4.54
CA ALA A 11 8.33 4.30 -4.78
C ALA A 11 7.76 3.10 -4.00
N ASP A 12 7.46 3.30 -2.71
CA ASP A 12 7.01 2.22 -1.83
C ASP A 12 5.55 1.86 -2.09
N GLY A 13 4.69 2.84 -2.36
CA GLY A 13 3.32 2.62 -2.79
C GLY A 13 3.21 1.95 -4.16
N TYR A 14 4.04 2.30 -5.15
CA TYR A 14 4.08 1.57 -6.43
C TYR A 14 4.52 0.11 -6.25
N ALA A 15 5.51 -0.14 -5.38
CA ALA A 15 5.94 -1.51 -5.07
C ALA A 15 4.85 -2.27 -4.30
N SER A 16 4.15 -1.62 -3.37
CA SER A 16 3.00 -2.19 -2.68
C SER A 16 1.88 -2.58 -3.65
N ALA A 17 1.56 -1.70 -4.60
CA ALA A 17 0.62 -1.99 -5.68
C ALA A 17 1.09 -3.15 -6.55
N LEU A 18 2.40 -3.28 -6.81
CA LEU A 18 2.95 -4.42 -7.54
C LEU A 18 2.75 -5.75 -6.79
N ALA A 19 2.87 -5.78 -5.46
CA ALA A 19 2.53 -6.98 -4.67
C ALA A 19 1.08 -7.40 -4.88
N ALA A 20 0.14 -6.44 -4.85
CA ALA A 20 -1.27 -6.67 -5.13
C ALA A 20 -1.51 -7.08 -6.59
N LEU A 21 -0.83 -6.45 -7.55
CA LEU A 21 -0.94 -6.74 -8.99
C LEU A 21 -0.52 -8.17 -9.32
N LEU A 22 0.54 -8.66 -8.69
CA LEU A 22 1.00 -10.03 -8.86
C LEU A 22 0.02 -11.07 -8.26
N PHE A 23 -0.88 -10.64 -7.37
CA PHE A 23 -1.92 -11.47 -6.78
C PHE A 23 -3.24 -11.40 -7.57
N PHE A 24 -3.82 -10.20 -7.71
CA PHE A 24 -5.12 -9.98 -8.33
C PHE A 24 -5.08 -9.91 -9.86
N ARG A 25 -3.95 -9.50 -10.46
CA ARG A 25 -3.85 -9.27 -11.91
C ARG A 25 -4.97 -8.32 -12.37
N ASP A 26 -5.76 -8.72 -13.37
CA ASP A 26 -6.86 -7.95 -13.95
C ASP A 26 -8.16 -8.01 -13.12
N GLU A 27 -8.14 -8.67 -11.96
CA GLU A 27 -9.30 -8.78 -11.05
C GLU A 27 -9.41 -7.62 -10.05
N ALA A 28 -8.58 -6.58 -10.19
CA ALA A 28 -8.63 -5.38 -9.37
C ALA A 28 -8.38 -4.10 -10.18
N ILE A 29 -8.88 -2.98 -9.68
CA ILE A 29 -8.62 -1.64 -10.20
C ILE A 29 -7.58 -0.97 -9.28
N TYR A 30 -6.48 -0.49 -9.86
CA TYR A 30 -5.36 0.12 -9.13
C TYR A 30 -5.41 1.63 -9.31
N ILE A 31 -5.42 2.38 -8.20
CA ILE A 31 -5.61 3.83 -8.18
C ILE A 31 -4.47 4.46 -7.36
N PRO A 32 -3.54 5.21 -8.00
CA PRO A 32 -2.55 5.98 -7.26
C PRO A 32 -3.22 7.13 -6.50
N VAL A 33 -2.76 7.39 -5.28
CA VAL A 33 -3.28 8.43 -4.39
C VAL A 33 -2.14 9.19 -3.72
N GLN A 34 -2.30 10.51 -3.62
CA GLN A 34 -1.40 11.38 -2.86
C GLN A 34 -2.05 11.81 -1.54
N TYR A 35 -1.24 12.19 -0.56
CA TYR A 35 -1.73 12.76 0.70
C TYR A 35 -2.65 13.96 0.46
N ASN A 36 -3.65 14.12 1.32
CA ASN A 36 -4.66 15.18 1.27
C ASN A 36 -5.61 15.14 0.05
N GLN A 37 -5.54 14.11 -0.79
CA GLN A 37 -6.58 13.88 -1.79
C GLN A 37 -7.84 13.30 -1.13
N GLU A 38 -9.00 13.61 -1.68
CA GLU A 38 -10.26 13.00 -1.26
C GLU A 38 -10.30 11.51 -1.64
N PHE A 39 -11.16 10.74 -0.95
CA PHE A 39 -11.40 9.35 -1.31
C PHE A 39 -11.96 9.28 -2.75
N PRO A 40 -11.49 8.36 -3.62
CA PRO A 40 -11.87 8.35 -5.02
C PRO A 40 -13.38 8.16 -5.23
N ASN A 41 -14.03 9.17 -5.83
CA ASN A 41 -15.49 9.20 -6.00
C ASN A 41 -16.03 8.16 -7.01
N GLN A 42 -15.16 7.56 -7.83
CA GLN A 42 -15.51 6.50 -8.76
C GLN A 42 -15.76 5.15 -8.07
N ILE A 43 -15.42 5.01 -6.78
CA ILE A 43 -15.62 3.77 -6.03
C ILE A 43 -17.00 3.80 -5.37
N THR A 44 -17.86 2.87 -5.75
CA THR A 44 -19.12 2.63 -5.05
C THR A 44 -18.85 1.89 -3.74
N LEU A 45 -19.35 2.43 -2.61
CA LEU A 45 -19.20 1.80 -1.30
C LEU A 45 -20.43 0.93 -1.00
N ASP A 46 -20.31 -0.36 -1.26
CA ASP A 46 -21.36 -1.36 -1.05
C ASP A 46 -20.79 -2.72 -0.59
N ASN A 47 -21.67 -3.64 -0.20
CA ASN A 47 -21.32 -4.98 0.26
C ASN A 47 -20.80 -5.91 -0.86
N GLU A 48 -20.60 -5.41 -2.08
CA GLU A 48 -19.92 -6.13 -3.15
C GLU A 48 -18.49 -5.62 -3.38
N THR A 49 -18.06 -4.61 -2.62
CA THR A 49 -16.80 -3.90 -2.80
C THR A 49 -15.76 -4.30 -1.76
N ASN A 50 -14.53 -4.55 -2.22
CA ASN A 50 -13.33 -4.77 -1.41
C ASN A 50 -12.34 -3.64 -1.69
N ILE A 51 -11.80 -3.04 -0.64
CA ILE A 51 -10.82 -1.95 -0.72
C ILE A 51 -9.56 -2.37 0.02
N TYR A 52 -8.43 -2.22 -0.67
CA TYR A 52 -7.09 -2.35 -0.13
C TYR A 52 -6.42 -0.99 -0.24
N ILE A 53 -5.93 -0.45 0.87
CA ILE A 53 -5.20 0.82 0.92
C ILE A 53 -3.77 0.50 1.36
N LEU A 54 -2.80 0.85 0.54
CA LEU A 54 -1.42 0.40 0.68
C LEU A 54 -0.48 1.59 0.78
N ASP A 55 0.37 1.57 1.81
CA ASP A 55 1.43 2.53 2.06
C ASP A 55 0.96 3.95 2.46
N PHE A 56 -0.30 4.07 2.86
CA PHE A 56 -0.85 5.26 3.49
C PHE A 56 -2.19 4.94 4.18
N SER A 57 -2.72 5.91 4.92
CA SER A 57 -4.05 5.84 5.50
C SER A 57 -4.81 7.16 5.34
N TYR A 58 -6.13 7.08 5.10
CA TYR A 58 -7.04 8.20 5.34
C TYR A 58 -7.31 8.38 6.84
N SER A 59 -8.02 9.44 7.22
CA SER A 59 -8.41 9.62 8.62
C SER A 59 -9.31 8.49 9.12
N ARG A 60 -9.29 8.28 10.44
CA ARG A 60 -10.11 7.26 11.11
C ARG A 60 -11.60 7.36 10.77
N ASP A 61 -12.15 8.56 10.78
CA ASP A 61 -13.57 8.80 10.46
C ASP A 61 -13.93 8.33 9.04
N ILE A 62 -13.05 8.57 8.06
CA ILE A 62 -13.25 8.12 6.68
C ILE A 62 -13.21 6.60 6.61
N LEU A 63 -12.20 5.99 7.23
CA LEU A 63 -11.98 4.55 7.15
C LEU A 63 -13.05 3.75 7.91
N ASP A 64 -13.50 4.22 9.07
CA ASP A 64 -14.60 3.58 9.83
C ASP A 64 -15.92 3.64 9.05
N ASN A 65 -16.22 4.77 8.40
CA ASN A 65 -17.37 4.88 7.53
C ASN A 65 -17.29 3.90 6.36
N ILE A 66 -16.16 3.84 5.65
CA ILE A 66 -15.93 2.88 4.55
C ILE A 66 -16.11 1.46 5.05
N TYR A 67 -15.47 1.09 6.16
CA TYR A 67 -15.53 -0.25 6.73
C TYR A 67 -16.96 -0.70 7.04
N SER A 68 -17.82 0.22 7.47
CA SER A 68 -19.24 -0.08 7.76
C SER A 68 -20.09 -0.36 6.51
N LEU A 69 -19.62 0.06 5.33
CA LEU A 69 -20.37 -0.01 4.07
C LEU A 69 -19.90 -1.12 3.14
N VAL A 70 -18.60 -1.44 3.17
CA VAL A 70 -17.98 -2.36 2.22
C VAL A 70 -17.88 -3.79 2.74
N ASN A 71 -17.70 -4.76 1.85
CA ASN A 71 -17.48 -6.15 2.26
C ASN A 71 -16.13 -6.36 2.96
N LYS A 72 -15.10 -5.66 2.49
CA LYS A 72 -13.76 -5.77 3.04
C LYS A 72 -13.01 -4.46 2.92
N LEU A 73 -12.43 -4.03 4.03
CA LEU A 73 -11.39 -3.00 4.05
C LEU A 73 -10.12 -3.63 4.62
N VAL A 74 -8.99 -3.35 3.97
CA VAL A 74 -7.66 -3.63 4.50
C VAL A 74 -6.81 -2.41 4.25
N VAL A 75 -6.16 -1.93 5.31
CA VAL A 75 -5.26 -0.79 5.27
C VAL A 75 -3.91 -1.27 5.78
N ILE A 76 -2.87 -1.14 4.96
CA ILE A 76 -1.50 -1.54 5.26
C ILE A 76 -0.66 -0.27 5.26
N ASP A 77 -0.11 0.08 6.41
CA ASP A 77 0.69 1.29 6.58
C ASP A 77 1.83 1.07 7.58
N HIS A 78 2.88 1.88 7.48
CA HIS A 78 4.06 1.83 8.34
C HIS A 78 4.44 3.22 8.92
N HIS A 79 3.71 4.27 8.55
CA HIS A 79 3.95 5.63 9.05
C HIS A 79 3.51 5.80 10.52
N ASP A 80 4.39 6.36 11.36
CA ASP A 80 4.14 6.52 12.81
C ASP A 80 2.83 7.27 13.13
N THR A 81 2.43 8.22 12.29
CA THR A 81 1.18 8.98 12.45
C THR A 81 -0.07 8.11 12.40
N ALA A 82 -0.02 6.98 11.68
CA ALA A 82 -1.14 6.06 11.57
C ALA A 82 -1.27 5.17 12.82
N LYS A 83 -0.15 4.84 13.47
CA LYS A 83 -0.14 3.97 14.66
C LYS A 83 -1.10 4.42 15.75
N ASP A 84 -1.06 5.70 16.09
CA ASP A 84 -1.84 6.26 17.20
C ASP A 84 -3.34 6.30 16.88
N GLN A 85 -3.71 6.31 15.59
CA GLN A 85 -5.10 6.40 15.13
C GLN A 85 -5.80 5.04 15.01
N PHE A 86 -5.03 3.95 14.82
CA PHE A 86 -5.57 2.67 14.37
C PHE A 86 -5.12 1.44 15.18
N GLN A 87 -4.45 1.62 16.32
CA GLN A 87 -3.92 0.51 17.15
C GLN A 87 -4.94 -0.59 17.53
N ASP A 88 -6.22 -0.23 17.56
CA ASP A 88 -7.36 -1.04 18.00
C ASP A 88 -8.27 -1.48 16.83
N VAL A 89 -7.78 -1.37 15.60
CA VAL A 89 -8.58 -1.52 14.38
C VAL A 89 -8.32 -2.82 13.65
N VAL A 90 -9.38 -3.58 13.41
CA VAL A 90 -9.30 -4.91 12.77
C VAL A 90 -8.95 -4.89 11.28
N TYR A 91 -9.25 -3.79 10.58
CA TYR A 91 -8.92 -3.61 9.17
C TYR A 91 -7.52 -3.06 8.94
N PHE A 92 -6.76 -2.76 10.00
CA PHE A 92 -5.47 -2.09 9.92
C PHE A 92 -4.31 -3.06 10.22
N ILE A 93 -3.32 -3.07 9.32
CA ILE A 93 -2.09 -3.85 9.43
C ILE A 93 -0.95 -2.84 9.50
N PHE A 94 -0.18 -2.90 10.60
CA PHE A 94 0.86 -1.92 10.89
C PHE A 94 2.14 -2.55 11.40
N ASP A 95 3.26 -2.11 10.85
CA ASP A 95 4.59 -2.43 11.35
C ASP A 95 5.62 -1.44 10.78
N ASN A 96 5.94 -0.41 11.56
CA ASN A 96 6.93 0.62 11.18
C ASN A 96 8.38 0.11 11.06
N THR A 97 8.66 -1.18 11.33
CA THR A 97 9.98 -1.76 11.09
C THR A 97 10.18 -2.23 9.65
N LYS A 98 9.11 -2.21 8.84
CA LYS A 98 9.06 -2.70 7.46
C LYS A 98 8.43 -1.63 6.57
N ALA A 99 8.93 -1.53 5.33
CA ALA A 99 8.32 -0.71 4.30
C ALA A 99 6.94 -1.25 3.92
N GLY A 100 6.04 -0.40 3.43
CA GLY A 100 4.70 -0.74 2.99
C GLY A 100 4.69 -1.87 1.96
N CYS A 101 5.66 -1.91 1.03
CA CYS A 101 5.72 -2.95 0.02
C CYS A 101 6.04 -4.34 0.57
N ILE A 102 6.79 -4.40 1.67
CA ILE A 102 7.12 -5.66 2.36
C ILE A 102 5.88 -6.19 3.10
N LEU A 103 5.13 -5.30 3.75
CA LEU A 103 3.87 -5.67 4.42
C LEU A 103 2.83 -6.12 3.40
N SER A 104 2.70 -5.39 2.30
CA SER A 104 1.82 -5.74 1.19
C SER A 104 2.18 -7.10 0.59
N TRP A 105 3.47 -7.38 0.35
CA TRP A 105 3.90 -8.68 -0.14
C TRP A 105 3.49 -9.81 0.79
N LYS A 106 3.75 -9.67 2.10
CA LYS A 106 3.38 -10.68 3.09
C LYS A 106 1.89 -10.94 3.13
N TYR A 107 1.08 -9.88 3.08
CA TYR A 107 -0.37 -9.98 3.10
C TYR A 107 -0.92 -10.73 1.87
N PHE A 108 -0.47 -10.40 0.66
CA PHE A 108 -0.99 -11.01 -0.57
C PHE A 108 -0.40 -12.39 -0.88
N HIS A 109 0.83 -12.66 -0.44
CA HIS A 109 1.58 -13.86 -0.86
C HIS A 109 1.90 -14.84 0.27
N ASN A 110 1.38 -14.65 1.48
CA ASN A 110 1.48 -15.57 2.63
C ASN A 110 2.92 -16.06 2.89
N ASP A 111 3.84 -15.13 3.19
CA ASP A 111 5.25 -15.39 3.52
C ASP A 111 6.08 -16.13 2.46
N LYS A 112 5.63 -16.16 1.20
CA LYS A 112 6.52 -16.52 0.09
C LYS A 112 7.76 -15.63 0.10
N LYS A 113 8.88 -16.19 -0.40
CA LYS A 113 10.14 -15.46 -0.55
C LYS A 113 9.90 -14.10 -1.19
N ILE A 114 10.35 -13.05 -0.50
CA ILE A 114 10.27 -11.67 -0.98
C ILE A 114 11.18 -11.53 -2.21
N PRO A 115 10.66 -11.06 -3.36
CA PRO A 115 11.48 -10.81 -4.53
C PRO A 115 12.42 -9.64 -4.27
N TYR A 116 13.63 -9.73 -4.81
CA TYR A 116 14.71 -8.79 -4.52
C TYR A 116 14.36 -7.32 -4.80
N ILE A 117 13.47 -7.05 -5.76
CA ILE A 117 13.03 -5.68 -6.07
C ILE A 117 12.35 -5.01 -4.87
N PHE A 118 11.59 -5.77 -4.08
CA PHE A 118 10.91 -5.27 -2.88
C PHE A 118 11.94 -4.97 -1.80
N ASP A 119 12.97 -5.81 -1.67
CA ASP A 119 14.08 -5.55 -0.74
C ASP A 119 14.82 -4.26 -1.11
N LEU A 120 15.04 -3.99 -2.41
CA LEU A 120 15.67 -2.75 -2.88
C LEU A 120 14.84 -1.50 -2.58
N VAL A 121 13.51 -1.57 -2.81
CA VAL A 121 12.60 -0.47 -2.48
C VAL A 121 12.58 -0.23 -0.97
N ALA A 122 12.42 -1.28 -0.18
CA ALA A 122 12.40 -1.19 1.28
C ALA A 122 13.74 -0.71 1.89
N ASP A 123 14.87 -1.07 1.29
CA ASP A 123 16.20 -0.64 1.72
C ASP A 123 16.41 0.86 1.51
N ARG A 124 15.86 1.42 0.43
CA ARG A 124 15.81 2.88 0.22
C ARG A 124 14.80 3.53 1.16
N ASP A 125 13.61 2.97 1.27
CA ASP A 125 12.49 3.61 1.98
C ASP A 125 12.80 3.79 3.47
N LEU A 126 13.35 2.75 4.08
CA LEU A 126 13.81 2.76 5.47
C LEU A 126 15.18 3.43 5.66
N TRP A 127 15.73 4.09 4.63
CA TRP A 127 17.03 4.78 4.65
C TRP A 127 18.23 3.89 5.05
N LYS A 128 18.21 2.59 4.74
CA LYS A 128 19.23 1.62 5.15
C LYS A 128 20.44 1.58 4.22
N PHE A 129 20.21 1.53 2.90
CA PHE A 129 21.27 1.44 1.87
C PHE A 129 22.28 0.30 2.09
N TYR A 130 21.81 -0.87 2.54
CA TYR A 130 22.66 -2.05 2.75
C TYR A 130 22.90 -2.85 1.47
N LEU A 131 22.02 -2.75 0.49
CA LEU A 131 22.15 -3.49 -0.78
C LEU A 131 22.89 -2.63 -1.81
N SER A 132 23.84 -3.25 -2.52
CA SER A 132 24.68 -2.56 -3.51
C SER A 132 23.87 -1.90 -4.62
N ASP A 133 22.73 -2.50 -4.96
CA ASP A 133 21.94 -2.13 -6.14
C ASP A 133 20.88 -1.06 -5.80
N THR A 134 20.64 -0.77 -4.51
CA THR A 134 19.57 0.12 -4.04
C THR A 134 19.61 1.48 -4.72
N LYS A 135 20.78 2.11 -4.78
CA LYS A 135 20.93 3.46 -5.35
C LYS A 135 20.65 3.50 -6.86
N ALA A 136 21.15 2.50 -7.58
CA ALA A 136 20.94 2.43 -9.03
C ALA A 136 19.47 2.14 -9.36
N PHE A 137 18.85 1.24 -8.59
CA PHE A 137 17.44 0.90 -8.74
C PHE A 137 16.51 2.08 -8.41
N ASP A 138 16.69 2.73 -7.25
CA ASP A 138 15.92 3.92 -6.85
C ASP A 138 16.04 5.04 -7.88
N LEU A 139 17.26 5.33 -8.33
CA LEU A 139 17.48 6.35 -9.35
C LEU A 139 16.78 5.98 -10.67
N GLY A 140 16.84 4.72 -11.09
CA GLY A 140 16.15 4.22 -12.27
C GLY A 140 14.63 4.39 -12.18
N MET A 141 14.04 4.02 -11.03
CA MET A 141 12.61 4.16 -10.79
C MET A 141 12.15 5.63 -10.80
N ARG A 142 12.88 6.54 -10.14
CA ARG A 142 12.57 7.99 -10.17
C ARG A 142 12.68 8.59 -11.58
N ASN A 143 13.65 8.13 -12.37
CA ASN A 143 13.84 8.61 -13.75
C ASN A 143 12.74 8.11 -14.73
N THR A 144 11.79 7.29 -14.27
CA THR A 144 10.61 6.95 -15.09
C THR A 144 9.66 8.13 -15.26
N GLY A 145 9.76 9.16 -14.40
CA GLY A 145 8.84 10.30 -14.38
C GLY A 145 7.44 9.96 -13.87
N LYS A 146 7.22 8.74 -13.35
CA LYS A 146 5.92 8.31 -12.80
C LYS A 146 5.60 8.91 -11.44
N TYR A 147 6.62 9.17 -10.63
CA TYR A 147 6.54 9.83 -9.34
C TYR A 147 7.77 10.72 -9.16
N SER A 148 7.68 11.72 -8.27
CA SER A 148 8.72 12.73 -8.03
C SER A 148 9.56 12.43 -6.80
#